data_AF-A0A9Q9F8Z6-F1
#
_entry.id   AF-A0A9Q9F8Z6-F1
#
_cell.length_a   1.000
_cell.length_b   1.000
_cell.length_c   1.000
_cell.angle_alpha   90.00
_cell.angle_beta   90.00
_cell.angle_gamma   90.00
#
_symmetry.space_group_name_H-M   'P 1'
#
loop_
_entity.id
_entity.type
_entity.pdbx_description
1 polymer ?
#
loop_
_entity_poly.entity_id
_entity_poly.type
_entity_poly.pdbx_seq_one_letter_code
_entity_poly.pdbx_strand_id
1 'polypeptide(L)'
;MSKLPGLVSSRINEIRRIYVEANNRIVDEMDSMVDKFVKSTGGIPDISPEVSAYLEERIRRIREFVVDSIGFSISEFKTLYNPNGSENAKSRRFPKFITEALERSFEVDQYPSEAEKARLARVCKLSTKQINNWFTNKRNRSKGHDGSRQY
;
A
#
# COMPACT_ATOMS: atom_id res chain seq x y z
N MET A 1 22.56 22.52 -18.62
CA MET A 1 21.47 21.52 -18.50
C MET A 1 21.30 21.07 -17.04
N SER A 2 20.96 21.97 -16.11
CA SER A 2 21.00 21.70 -14.65
C SER A 2 19.72 22.07 -13.89
N LYS A 3 18.59 22.33 -14.59
CA LYS A 3 17.31 22.71 -13.94
C LYS A 3 16.27 21.59 -13.85
N LEU A 4 16.45 20.51 -14.60
CA LEU A 4 15.50 19.38 -14.67
C LEU A 4 15.31 18.66 -13.31
N PRO A 5 16.38 18.35 -12.55
CA PRO A 5 16.24 17.61 -11.28
C PRO A 5 15.51 18.42 -10.20
N GLY A 6 15.77 19.72 -10.12
CA GLY A 6 15.11 20.63 -9.18
C GLY A 6 13.63 20.81 -9.49
N LEU A 7 13.29 20.93 -10.78
CA LEU A 7 11.90 21.06 -11.24
C LEU A 7 11.10 19.78 -10.94
N VAL A 8 11.67 18.61 -11.21
CA VAL A 8 11.05 17.31 -10.92
C VAL A 8 10.81 17.14 -9.42
N SER A 9 11.82 17.42 -8.59
CA SER A 9 11.70 17.31 -7.13
C SER A 9 10.65 18.27 -6.57
N SER A 10 10.59 19.50 -7.12
CA SER A 10 9.56 20.49 -6.79
C SER A 10 8.16 20.00 -7.17
N ARG A 11 7.97 19.45 -8.37
CA ARG A 11 6.67 18.89 -8.80
C ARG A 11 6.26 17.69 -7.96
N ILE A 12 7.20 16.84 -7.55
CA ILE A 12 6.92 15.70 -6.66
C ILE A 12 6.50 16.17 -5.27
N ASN A 13 7.17 17.18 -4.72
CA ASN A 13 6.80 17.76 -3.42
C ASN A 13 5.42 18.42 -3.49
N GLU A 14 5.06 19.02 -4.62
CA GLU A 14 3.74 19.58 -4.85
C GLU A 14 2.66 18.50 -4.89
N ILE A 15 2.90 17.39 -5.59
CA ILE A 15 1.97 16.24 -5.59
C ILE A 15 1.78 15.70 -4.17
N ARG A 16 2.85 15.59 -3.39
CA ARG A 16 2.77 15.18 -1.99
C ARG A 16 1.92 16.16 -1.17
N ARG A 17 2.13 17.47 -1.35
CA ARG A 17 1.38 18.51 -0.64
C ARG A 17 -0.11 18.43 -0.96
N ILE A 18 -0.47 18.37 -2.25
CA ILE A 18 -1.86 18.27 -2.72
C ILE A 18 -2.54 17.03 -2.14
N TYR A 19 -1.83 15.89 -2.10
CA TYR A 19 -2.35 14.67 -1.48
C TYR A 19 -2.67 14.86 0.02
N VAL A 20 -1.74 15.45 0.77
CA VAL A 20 -1.94 15.71 2.20
C VAL A 20 -3.10 16.68 2.42
N GLU A 21 -3.18 17.76 1.65
CA GLU A 21 -4.26 18.75 1.74
C GLU A 21 -5.62 18.14 1.39
N ALA A 22 -5.69 17.34 0.32
CA ALA A 22 -6.94 16.68 -0.07
C ALA A 22 -7.43 15.70 1.01
N ASN A 23 -6.52 14.95 1.64
CA ASN A 23 -6.87 14.07 2.75
C ASN A 23 -7.36 14.83 3.98
N ASN A 24 -6.66 15.91 4.35
CA ASN A 24 -7.07 16.74 5.49
C ASN A 24 -8.47 17.31 5.25
N ARG A 25 -8.75 17.78 4.04
CA ARG A 25 -10.08 18.27 3.66
C ARG A 25 -11.17 17.20 3.76
N ILE A 26 -10.88 15.96 3.35
CA ILE A 26 -11.84 14.86 3.50
C ILE A 26 -12.13 14.60 4.98
N VAL A 27 -11.11 14.68 5.86
CA VAL A 27 -11.30 14.55 7.31
C VAL A 27 -12.18 15.68 7.84
N ASP A 28 -11.89 16.93 7.48
CA ASP A 28 -12.68 18.09 7.91
C ASP A 28 -14.15 17.99 7.44
N GLU A 29 -14.38 17.48 6.22
CA GLU A 29 -15.72 17.26 5.69
C GLU A 29 -16.46 16.13 6.43
N MET A 30 -15.76 15.06 6.81
CA MET A 30 -16.30 13.99 7.65
C MET A 30 -16.67 14.51 9.04
N ASP A 31 -15.79 15.27 9.68
CA ASP A 31 -16.05 15.85 11.00
C ASP A 31 -17.25 16.82 10.96
N SER A 32 -17.35 17.65 9.91
CA SER A 32 -18.52 18.52 9.68
C SER A 32 -19.82 17.72 9.49
N MET A 33 -19.74 16.56 8.83
CA MET A 33 -20.88 15.68 8.63
C MET A 33 -21.33 15.05 9.95
N VAL A 34 -20.40 14.61 10.79
CA VAL A 34 -20.67 14.11 12.15
C VAL A 34 -21.36 15.19 12.98
N ASP A 35 -20.83 16.42 13.00
CA ASP A 35 -21.41 17.54 13.73
C ASP A 35 -22.86 17.85 13.30
N LYS A 36 -23.12 17.84 11.99
CA LYS A 36 -24.47 18.04 11.43
C LYS A 36 -25.40 16.91 11.83
N PHE A 37 -24.90 15.68 11.78
CA PHE A 37 -25.67 14.50 12.16
C PHE A 37 -26.09 14.59 13.64
N VAL A 38 -25.15 14.82 14.55
CA VAL A 38 -25.41 14.97 16.00
C VAL A 38 -26.44 16.05 16.30
N LYS A 39 -26.34 17.21 15.62
CA LYS A 39 -27.32 18.30 15.75
C LYS A 39 -28.72 17.91 15.27
N SER A 40 -28.82 17.01 14.29
CA SER A 40 -30.11 16.59 13.70
C SER A 40 -30.78 15.43 14.43
N THR A 41 -30.01 14.50 15.00
CA THR A 41 -30.52 13.27 15.64
C THR A 41 -30.53 13.33 17.17
N GLY A 42 -29.98 14.39 17.76
CA GLY A 42 -29.89 14.55 19.21
C GLY A 42 -28.77 13.72 19.86
N GLY A 43 -27.91 13.09 19.06
CA GLY A 43 -26.79 12.28 19.52
C GLY A 43 -26.14 11.46 18.41
N ILE A 44 -24.89 11.07 18.63
CA ILE A 44 -24.20 10.07 17.80
C ILE A 44 -24.92 8.73 18.01
N PRO A 45 -25.24 7.95 16.96
CA PRO A 45 -25.80 6.62 17.14
C PRO A 45 -24.84 5.81 18.00
N ASP A 46 -25.33 4.99 18.92
CA ASP A 46 -24.46 4.12 19.70
C ASP A 46 -23.89 3.04 18.77
N ILE A 47 -22.70 3.29 18.25
CA ILE A 47 -21.95 2.36 17.41
C ILE A 47 -21.19 1.47 18.39
N SER A 48 -21.39 0.15 18.29
CA SER A 48 -20.65 -0.76 19.17
C SER A 48 -19.13 -0.53 19.03
N PRO A 49 -18.35 -0.67 20.10
CA PRO A 49 -16.90 -0.48 20.06
C PRO A 49 -16.22 -1.30 18.95
N GLU A 50 -16.74 -2.49 18.66
CA GLU A 50 -16.25 -3.37 17.60
C GLU A 50 -16.46 -2.78 16.20
N VAL A 51 -17.62 -2.16 15.96
CA VAL A 51 -17.93 -1.52 14.67
C VAL A 51 -17.10 -0.25 14.50
N SER A 52 -16.91 0.55 15.56
CA SER A 52 -16.01 1.73 15.51
C SER A 52 -14.58 1.31 15.16
N ALA A 53 -14.04 0.34 15.89
CA ALA A 53 -12.68 -0.17 15.67
C ALA A 53 -12.50 -0.74 14.25
N TYR A 54 -13.52 -1.43 13.71
CA TYR A 54 -13.50 -1.93 12.34
C TYR A 54 -13.43 -0.80 11.31
N LEU A 55 -14.23 0.25 11.48
CA LEU A 55 -14.29 1.39 10.56
C LEU A 55 -12.98 2.18 10.62
N GLU A 56 -12.46 2.45 11.81
CA GLU A 56 -11.16 3.10 12.01
C GLU A 56 -10.02 2.33 11.35
N GLU A 57 -9.96 1.01 11.57
CA GLU A 57 -8.97 0.13 10.93
C GLU A 57 -9.11 0.14 9.40
N ARG A 58 -10.34 0.20 8.88
CA ARG A 58 -10.59 0.26 7.43
C ARG A 58 -10.08 1.57 6.84
N ILE A 59 -10.35 2.69 7.50
CA ILE A 59 -9.86 4.02 7.08
C ILE A 59 -8.34 4.08 7.15
N ARG A 60 -7.72 3.58 8.23
CA ARG A 60 -6.27 3.51 8.39
C ARG A 60 -5.61 2.75 7.25
N ARG A 61 -6.13 1.56 6.89
CA ARG A 61 -5.62 0.75 5.78
C ARG A 61 -5.70 1.47 4.43
N ILE A 62 -6.80 2.19 4.16
CA ILE A 62 -6.94 2.94 2.91
C ILE A 62 -5.89 4.05 2.84
N ARG A 63 -5.67 4.79 3.94
CA ARG A 63 -4.63 5.84 3.99
C ARG A 63 -3.23 5.27 3.77
N GLU A 64 -2.89 4.19 4.46
CA GLU A 64 -1.58 3.53 4.33
C GLU A 64 -1.33 3.02 2.91
N PHE A 65 -2.34 2.38 2.30
CA PHE A 65 -2.26 1.88 0.92
C PHE A 65 -1.89 3.00 -0.07
N VAL A 66 -2.54 4.15 0.03
CA VAL A 66 -2.30 5.25 -0.91
C VAL A 66 -0.92 5.88 -0.68
N VAL A 67 -0.53 6.10 0.57
CA VAL A 67 0.81 6.63 0.92
C VAL A 67 1.93 5.72 0.39
N ASP A 68 1.82 4.41 0.64
CA ASP A 68 2.81 3.44 0.19
C ASP A 68 2.89 3.38 -1.34
N SER A 69 1.74 3.43 -2.03
CA SER A 69 1.67 3.39 -3.50
C SER A 69 2.34 4.60 -4.14
N ILE A 70 2.14 5.79 -3.56
CA ILE A 70 2.80 7.02 -3.99
C ILE A 70 4.31 6.94 -3.70
N GLY A 71 4.69 6.49 -2.50
CA GLY A 71 6.09 6.32 -2.11
C GLY A 71 6.85 5.38 -3.04
N PHE A 72 6.24 4.27 -3.41
CA PHE A 72 6.79 3.31 -4.37
C PHE A 72 6.98 3.94 -5.76
N SER A 73 5.95 4.59 -6.30
CA SER A 73 6.00 5.23 -7.63
C SER A 73 7.09 6.31 -7.71
N ILE A 74 7.29 7.07 -6.63
CA ILE A 74 8.37 8.06 -6.54
C ILE A 74 9.74 7.37 -6.51
N SER A 75 9.86 6.29 -5.76
CA SER A 75 11.13 5.55 -5.69
C SER A 75 11.50 4.92 -7.03
N GLU A 76 10.53 4.37 -7.74
CA GLU A 76 10.70 3.82 -9.10
C GLU A 76 11.08 4.93 -10.10
N PHE A 77 10.42 6.08 -10.03
CA PHE A 77 10.80 7.21 -10.88
C PHE A 77 12.26 7.67 -10.60
N LYS A 78 12.66 7.75 -9.33
CA LYS A 78 14.04 8.13 -8.96
C LYS A 78 15.09 7.16 -9.50
N THR A 79 14.83 5.85 -9.48
CA THR A 79 15.78 4.85 -9.99
C THR A 79 15.91 4.92 -11.50
N LEU A 80 14.83 5.22 -12.23
CA LEU A 80 14.86 5.34 -13.69
C LEU A 80 15.65 6.57 -14.18
N TYR A 81 15.70 7.66 -13.40
CA TYR A 81 16.34 8.91 -13.82
C TYR A 81 17.70 9.21 -13.16
N ASN A 82 18.13 8.43 -12.16
CA ASN A 82 19.47 8.54 -11.57
C ASN A 82 20.06 7.14 -11.24
N PRO A 83 20.44 6.36 -12.27
CA PRO A 83 20.90 4.98 -12.10
C PRO A 83 22.22 4.85 -11.31
N ASN A 84 23.00 5.93 -11.18
CA ASN A 84 24.32 5.94 -10.55
C ASN A 84 24.35 6.62 -9.17
N GLY A 85 23.21 7.11 -8.66
CA GLY A 85 23.14 7.74 -7.34
C GLY A 85 23.08 6.69 -6.23
N SER A 86 24.22 6.40 -5.60
CA SER A 86 24.37 5.70 -4.30
C SER A 86 23.39 4.53 -4.07
N GLU A 87 23.84 3.33 -4.43
CA GLU A 87 23.12 2.05 -4.37
C GLU A 87 22.68 1.55 -2.96
N ASN A 88 22.66 2.39 -1.93
CA ASN A 88 22.49 1.93 -0.54
C ASN A 88 21.06 2.01 0.03
N ALA A 89 20.02 2.17 -0.80
CA ALA A 89 18.64 2.12 -0.31
C ALA A 89 17.71 1.31 -1.24
N LYS A 90 18.22 0.28 -1.91
CA LYS A 90 17.38 -0.77 -2.49
C LYS A 90 16.67 -1.46 -1.32
N SER A 91 15.49 -0.99 -0.93
CA SER A 91 14.58 -1.85 -0.18
C SER A 91 14.24 -3.01 -1.12
N ARG A 92 14.97 -4.11 -1.00
CA ARG A 92 14.74 -5.38 -1.70
C ARG A 92 13.40 -6.01 -1.32
N ARG A 93 12.62 -5.37 -0.44
CA ARG A 93 11.33 -5.81 0.04
C ARG A 93 10.23 -5.05 -0.67
N PHE A 94 9.23 -5.80 -1.13
CA PHE A 94 8.00 -5.19 -1.59
C PHE A 94 7.39 -4.34 -0.46
N PRO A 95 6.78 -3.19 -0.80
CA PRO A 95 5.94 -2.43 0.11
C PRO A 95 4.94 -3.33 0.85
N LYS A 96 4.52 -2.88 2.03
CA LYS A 96 3.65 -3.68 2.90
C LYS A 96 2.34 -4.02 2.20
N PHE A 97 1.71 -3.05 1.52
CA PHE A 97 0.47 -3.30 0.77
C PHE A 97 0.59 -4.36 -0.33
N ILE A 98 1.73 -4.40 -1.05
CA ILE A 98 2.00 -5.42 -2.06
C ILE A 98 2.12 -6.78 -1.37
N THR A 99 2.88 -6.83 -0.28
CA THR A 99 3.05 -8.07 0.49
C THR A 99 1.72 -8.57 1.05
N GLU A 100 0.89 -7.70 1.64
CA GLU A 100 -0.44 -8.05 2.14
C GLU A 100 -1.42 -8.50 1.03
N ALA A 101 -1.36 -7.88 -0.16
CA ALA A 101 -2.18 -8.31 -1.30
C ALA A 101 -1.77 -9.71 -1.79
N LEU A 102 -0.46 -9.98 -1.84
CA LEU A 102 0.07 -11.28 -2.20
C LEU A 102 -0.22 -12.34 -1.13
N GLU A 103 -0.12 -11.99 0.16
CA GLU A 103 -0.41 -12.88 1.28
C GLU A 103 -1.88 -13.27 1.35
N ARG A 104 -2.80 -12.32 1.20
CA ARG A 104 -4.24 -12.64 1.12
C ARG A 104 -4.58 -13.57 -0.04
N SER A 105 -3.96 -13.36 -1.21
CA SER A 105 -4.15 -14.26 -2.34
C SER A 105 -3.57 -15.66 -2.05
N PHE A 106 -2.40 -15.72 -1.39
CA PHE A 106 -1.76 -16.97 -0.99
C PHE A 106 -2.54 -17.79 0.04
N GLU A 107 -3.22 -17.11 0.98
CA GLU A 107 -4.11 -17.74 1.96
C GLU A 107 -5.31 -18.42 1.29
N VAL A 108 -5.80 -17.84 0.19
CA VAL A 108 -6.88 -18.43 -0.62
C VAL A 108 -6.34 -19.58 -1.47
N ASP A 109 -5.24 -19.36 -2.18
CA ASP A 109 -4.61 -20.35 -3.07
C ASP A 109 -3.09 -20.14 -3.17
N GLN A 110 -2.32 -21.16 -2.78
CA GLN A 110 -0.86 -21.15 -2.85
C GLN A 110 -0.32 -21.30 -4.29
N TYR A 111 -1.18 -21.70 -5.22
CA TYR A 111 -0.90 -21.91 -6.65
C TYR A 111 -1.91 -21.12 -7.51
N PRO A 112 -1.93 -19.78 -7.40
CA PRO A 112 -2.95 -18.95 -8.03
C PRO A 112 -3.01 -19.18 -9.55
N SER A 113 -4.22 -19.13 -10.10
CA SER A 113 -4.45 -19.17 -11.53
C SER A 113 -3.75 -18.03 -12.29
N GLU A 114 -3.55 -18.19 -13.60
CA GLU A 114 -2.97 -17.13 -14.45
C GLU A 114 -3.83 -15.86 -14.42
N ALA A 115 -5.16 -15.99 -14.31
CA ALA A 115 -6.06 -14.86 -14.16
C ALA A 115 -5.80 -14.07 -12.86
N GLU A 116 -5.58 -14.77 -11.76
CA GLU A 116 -5.27 -14.15 -10.46
C GLU A 116 -3.88 -13.53 -10.45
N LYS A 117 -2.88 -14.19 -11.04
CA LYS A 117 -1.54 -13.61 -11.23
C LYS A 117 -1.58 -12.33 -12.07
N ALA A 118 -2.38 -12.31 -13.15
CA ALA A 118 -2.56 -11.13 -13.99
C ALA A 118 -3.27 -9.99 -13.23
N ARG A 119 -4.26 -10.33 -12.39
CA ARG A 119 -4.91 -9.35 -11.50
C ARG A 119 -3.90 -8.75 -10.50
N LEU A 120 -3.12 -9.59 -9.82
CA LEU A 120 -2.08 -9.15 -8.88
C LEU A 120 -0.99 -8.32 -9.56
N ALA A 121 -0.55 -8.72 -10.76
CA ALA A 121 0.41 -7.94 -11.55
C ALA A 121 -0.11 -6.52 -11.84
N ARG A 122 -1.38 -6.38 -12.25
CA ARG A 122 -2.00 -5.07 -12.49
C ARG A 122 -2.15 -4.24 -11.22
N VAL A 123 -2.61 -4.85 -10.13
CA VAL A 123 -2.90 -4.17 -8.87
C VAL A 123 -1.62 -3.76 -8.15
N CYS A 124 -0.62 -4.64 -8.11
CA CYS A 124 0.65 -4.41 -7.43
C CYS A 124 1.70 -3.71 -8.32
N LYS A 125 1.39 -3.44 -9.60
CA LYS A 125 2.34 -2.90 -10.59
C LYS A 125 3.65 -3.70 -10.65
N LEU A 126 3.52 -5.03 -10.54
CA LEU A 126 4.63 -5.96 -10.65
C LEU A 126 4.54 -6.73 -11.96
N SER A 127 5.68 -7.12 -12.50
CA SER A 127 5.71 -8.09 -13.60
C SER A 127 5.18 -9.45 -13.13
N THR A 128 4.56 -10.20 -14.04
CA THR A 128 4.13 -11.58 -13.77
C THR A 128 5.28 -12.46 -13.27
N LYS A 129 6.52 -12.18 -13.71
CA LYS A 129 7.73 -12.84 -13.21
C LYS A 129 7.98 -12.56 -11.72
N GLN A 130 7.84 -11.31 -11.27
CA GLN A 130 7.97 -10.96 -9.85
C GLN A 130 6.88 -11.61 -9.00
N ILE A 131 5.64 -11.67 -9.51
CA ILE A 131 4.55 -12.40 -8.87
C ILE A 131 4.91 -13.89 -8.74
N ASN A 132 5.28 -14.55 -9.83
CA ASN A 132 5.66 -15.97 -9.83
C ASN A 132 6.82 -16.28 -8.87
N ASN A 133 7.84 -15.42 -8.85
CA ASN A 133 8.97 -15.56 -7.94
C ASN A 133 8.54 -15.41 -6.48
N TRP A 134 7.65 -14.47 -6.18
CA TRP A 134 7.15 -14.30 -4.82
C TRP A 134 6.41 -15.54 -4.32
N PHE A 135 5.47 -16.08 -5.11
CA PHE A 135 4.71 -17.29 -4.75
C PHE A 135 5.64 -18.49 -4.56
N THR A 136 6.62 -18.66 -5.45
CA THR A 136 7.64 -19.72 -5.32
C THR A 136 8.46 -19.57 -4.04
N ASN A 137 8.95 -18.37 -3.75
CA ASN A 137 9.72 -18.09 -2.54
C ASN A 137 8.88 -18.21 -1.26
N LYS A 138 7.57 -17.88 -1.30
CA LYS A 138 6.66 -18.05 -0.17
C LYS A 138 6.45 -19.54 0.13
N ARG A 139 6.16 -20.36 -0.89
CA ARG A 139 6.03 -21.82 -0.72
C ARG A 139 7.30 -22.46 -0.16
N ASN A 140 8.47 -22.08 -0.67
CA ASN A 140 9.75 -22.62 -0.16
C ASN A 140 9.98 -22.26 1.32
N ARG A 141 9.63 -21.03 1.72
CA ARG A 141 9.69 -20.61 3.14
C ARG A 141 8.67 -21.34 4.01
N SER A 142 7.47 -21.62 3.49
CA SER A 142 6.44 -22.38 4.20
C SER A 142 6.80 -23.86 4.36
N LYS A 143 7.51 -24.47 3.40
CA LYS A 143 8.00 -25.86 3.48
C LYS A 143 9.16 -26.05 4.46
N GLY A 144 9.99 -25.02 4.64
CA GLY A 144 11.15 -25.07 5.54
C GLY A 144 10.82 -25.09 7.04
N HIS A 145 9.55 -24.90 7.43
CA HIS A 145 9.14 -24.90 8.83
C HIS A 145 8.60 -26.26 9.33
N ASP A 146 8.48 -27.25 8.44
CA ASP A 146 7.95 -28.61 8.72
C ASP A 146 9.04 -29.69 8.73
N GLY A 147 10.28 -29.35 8.37
CA GLY A 147 11.37 -30.34 8.17
C GLY A 147 12.47 -30.37 9.23
N SER A 148 12.42 -29.54 10.27
CA SER A 148 13.51 -29.42 11.27
C SER A 148 13.04 -29.66 12.70
N ARG A 149 12.20 -30.68 12.89
CA ARG A 149 11.87 -31.23 14.21
C ARG A 149 11.58 -32.73 14.13
N GLN A 150 12.55 -33.50 13.66
CA GLN A 150 12.70 -34.90 14.05
C GLN A 150 14.08 -35.44 13.64
N TYR A 151 14.68 -36.14 14.61
CA TYR A 151 16.04 -36.70 14.72
C TYR A 151 17.15 -35.72 15.11
#